data_AF-A0A248JMD0-F1
#
_entry.id   AF-A0A248JMD0-F1
#
_cell.length_a   1.000
_cell.length_b   1.000
_cell.length_c   1.000
_cell.angle_alpha   90.00
_cell.angle_beta   90.00
_cell.angle_gamma   90.00
#
_symmetry.space_group_name_H-M   'P 1'
#
loop_
_entity.id
_entity.type
_entity.pdbx_description
1 polymer ?
#
loop_
_entity_poly.entity_id
_entity_poly.type
_entity_poly.pdbx_seq_one_letter_code
_entity_poly.pdbx_strand_id
1 'polypeptide(L)'
;MIIVDRRSNPKGKSLANRQRFIRRAKEQILRAVNGASSNRRIKDVESGADISIPTGGISEPTFHRSGQGGIRDHVVPGNKEFMEGDTIAKPPSGQSGGRGTDGSPDGGGEDEFRFVLTREEFMDLFMEDLELPDLAKRKLKAADAVLWQRAGYSSSGSPTNLNLVRTMRNSLSRRIALKRPKSDEMLALEAEIAELEAQPGKDPDRLMELRGLLERQVMRAKRIPYIDPIDVRYNRFTPIPKPAAQAVMFCLMDVSGSMTEHMKDLAKRFFMLLYLFLTRRYKQVEVVFIRHTHEAEEVDEDTFFHSTETGGTMVSTALEEMKRIIKERYPVADWNIYGAQASDGDNTTSDGGRTAALLEHDLLPACQYYAYVEVGSDPDAMPAGFATHARETDLWRTYKQVTGTETPFVMKKVRHRREIYPVFRELFARDGAKQSEEATP
;
A
#
# COMPACT_ATOMS: atom_id res chain seq x y z
N MET A 1 9.79 8.20 43.50
CA MET A 1 9.57 9.62 43.12
C MET A 1 9.35 9.64 41.62
N ILE A 2 8.11 9.83 41.14
CA ILE A 2 7.81 9.84 39.71
C ILE A 2 8.17 11.23 39.19
N ILE A 3 9.29 11.36 38.50
CA ILE A 3 9.69 12.62 37.87
C ILE A 3 8.90 12.74 36.56
N VAL A 4 7.81 13.53 36.59
CA VAL A 4 7.08 13.91 35.39
C VAL A 4 7.66 15.23 34.89
N ASP A 5 8.50 15.18 33.85
CA ASP A 5 9.00 16.39 33.19
C ASP A 5 7.88 17.07 32.40
N ARG A 6 7.53 18.30 32.82
CA ARG A 6 6.44 19.12 32.23
C ARG A 6 6.96 20.24 31.32
N ARG A 7 8.24 20.27 30.97
CA ARG A 7 8.78 21.32 30.09
C ARG A 7 8.24 21.12 28.67
N SER A 8 7.74 22.20 28.06
CA SER A 8 7.40 22.23 26.63
C SER A 8 8.65 21.91 25.82
N ASN A 9 8.73 20.69 25.30
CA ASN A 9 9.86 20.13 24.58
C ASN A 9 10.30 21.08 23.44
N PRO A 10 11.58 21.51 23.35
CA PRO A 10 12.02 22.42 22.30
C PRO A 10 11.85 21.77 20.92
N LYS A 11 10.91 22.34 20.14
CA LYS A 11 10.43 21.89 18.82
C LYS A 11 11.56 21.77 17.79
N GLY A 12 12.31 20.66 17.78
CA GLY A 12 13.20 20.32 16.66
C GLY A 12 14.32 19.33 16.97
N LYS A 13 14.94 19.39 18.16
CA LYS A 13 16.04 18.47 18.52
C LYS A 13 15.55 17.08 18.92
N SER A 14 14.32 16.96 19.43
CA SER A 14 13.77 15.67 19.89
C SER A 14 13.31 14.77 18.75
N LEU A 15 12.88 15.30 17.60
CA LEU A 15 12.32 14.48 16.52
C LEU A 15 13.41 13.65 15.81
N ALA A 16 14.54 14.28 15.48
CA ALA A 16 15.68 13.58 14.87
C ALA A 16 16.31 12.56 15.83
N ASN A 17 16.42 12.90 17.13
CA ASN A 17 16.89 11.96 18.15
C ASN A 17 15.89 10.82 18.38
N ARG A 18 14.57 11.11 18.40
CA ARG A 18 13.48 10.13 18.48
C ARG A 18 13.50 9.17 17.29
N GLN A 19 13.66 9.67 16.06
CA GLN A 19 13.79 8.82 14.87
C GLN A 19 15.05 7.96 14.88
N ARG A 20 16.20 8.52 15.28
CA ARG A 20 17.45 7.75 15.43
C ARG A 20 17.32 6.66 16.49
N PHE A 21 16.66 6.97 17.60
CA PHE A 21 16.37 6.03 18.67
C PHE A 21 15.40 4.94 18.21
N ILE A 22 14.26 5.31 17.60
CA ILE A 22 13.30 4.35 17.04
C ILE A 22 13.98 3.41 16.06
N ARG A 23 14.88 3.92 15.20
CA ARG A 23 15.66 3.09 14.27
C ARG A 23 16.64 2.14 14.97
N ARG A 24 17.24 2.55 16.11
CA ARG A 24 18.21 1.75 16.87
C ARG A 24 17.52 0.71 17.77
N ALA A 25 16.54 1.15 18.54
CA ALA A 25 15.72 0.33 19.43
C ALA A 25 14.56 -0.35 18.69
N LYS A 26 14.57 -0.34 17.34
CA LYS A 26 13.47 -0.80 16.49
C LYS A 26 13.01 -2.21 16.85
N GLU A 27 13.96 -3.13 17.01
CA GLU A 27 13.67 -4.51 17.34
C GLU A 27 13.02 -4.67 18.72
N GLN A 28 13.48 -3.90 19.71
CA GLN A 28 12.89 -3.89 21.04
C GLN A 28 11.51 -3.22 21.07
N ILE A 29 11.33 -2.15 20.29
CA ILE A 29 10.02 -1.51 20.08
C ILE A 29 9.07 -2.50 19.43
N LEU A 30 9.49 -3.21 18.37
CA LEU A 30 8.68 -4.23 17.71
C LEU A 30 8.29 -5.34 18.69
N ARG A 31 9.24 -5.88 19.47
CA ARG A 31 8.95 -6.89 20.51
C ARG A 31 7.96 -6.35 21.55
N ALA A 32 8.13 -5.12 22.01
CA ALA A 32 7.25 -4.50 23.00
C ALA A 32 5.85 -4.19 22.43
N VAL A 33 5.75 -3.75 21.17
CA VAL A 33 4.50 -3.57 20.42
C VAL A 33 3.77 -4.91 20.27
N ASN A 34 4.48 -5.97 19.89
CA ASN A 34 3.93 -7.31 19.73
C ASN A 34 3.39 -7.86 21.05
N GLY A 35 4.16 -7.73 22.15
CA GLY A 35 3.74 -8.13 23.49
C GLY A 35 2.59 -7.29 24.05
N ALA A 36 2.52 -5.99 23.71
CA ALA A 36 1.43 -5.12 24.10
C ALA A 36 0.13 -5.43 23.33
N SER A 37 0.24 -5.79 22.04
CA SER A 37 -0.90 -6.08 21.18
C SER A 37 -1.60 -7.39 21.56
N SER A 38 -0.86 -8.44 21.93
CA SER A 38 -1.44 -9.71 22.36
C SER A 38 -2.30 -9.60 23.62
N ASN A 39 -2.09 -8.58 24.46
CA ASN A 39 -2.82 -8.40 25.71
C ASN A 39 -3.95 -7.35 25.65
N ARG A 40 -4.05 -6.54 24.58
CA ARG A 40 -5.01 -5.42 24.48
C ARG A 40 -6.24 -5.74 23.63
N ARG A 41 -7.31 -4.97 23.87
CA ARG A 41 -8.53 -4.99 23.06
C ARG A 41 -8.29 -4.09 21.84
N ILE A 42 -8.60 -4.56 20.64
CA ILE A 42 -8.37 -3.83 19.37
C ILE A 42 -9.08 -2.46 19.33
N LYS A 43 -10.14 -2.22 20.14
CA LYS A 43 -10.76 -0.89 20.27
C LYS A 43 -9.83 0.16 20.93
N ASP A 44 -8.82 -0.26 21.68
CA ASP A 44 -7.85 0.61 22.34
C ASP A 44 -6.61 0.91 21.47
N VAL A 45 -6.57 0.42 20.22
CA VAL A 45 -5.51 0.72 19.24
C VAL A 45 -5.71 2.12 18.62
N GLU A 46 -6.93 2.67 18.68
CA GLU A 46 -7.24 3.98 18.12
C GLU A 46 -6.72 5.17 18.93
N SER A 47 -6.42 4.99 20.22
CA SER A 47 -6.08 6.08 21.15
C SER A 47 -4.56 6.33 21.32
N GLY A 48 -3.71 5.59 20.61
CA GLY A 48 -2.25 5.63 20.80
C GLY A 48 -1.77 4.70 21.92
N ALA A 49 -0.48 4.37 21.92
CA ALA A 49 0.06 3.33 22.80
C ALA A 49 1.23 3.84 23.65
N ASP A 50 1.10 3.70 24.97
CA ASP A 50 2.19 3.83 25.92
C ASP A 50 2.96 2.50 25.98
N ILE A 51 4.18 2.48 25.44
CA ILE A 51 5.05 1.31 25.40
C ILE A 51 6.24 1.56 26.31
N SER A 52 6.46 0.64 27.24
CA SER A 52 7.66 0.59 28.07
C SER A 52 8.70 -0.30 27.40
N ILE A 53 9.93 0.19 27.27
CA ILE A 53 11.04 -0.59 26.73
C ILE A 53 12.07 -0.81 27.85
N PRO A 54 12.43 -2.07 28.15
CA PRO A 54 13.48 -2.36 29.12
C PRO A 54 14.82 -1.78 28.62
N THR A 55 15.64 -1.26 29.54
CA THR A 55 16.87 -0.52 29.17
C THR A 55 17.99 -1.42 28.68
N GLY A 56 17.92 -2.72 28.97
CA GLY A 56 18.91 -3.71 28.54
C GLY A 56 19.10 -3.73 27.02
N GLY A 57 20.29 -3.37 26.55
CA GLY A 57 20.65 -3.33 25.12
C GLY A 57 20.59 -1.95 24.45
N ILE A 58 20.14 -0.92 25.16
CA ILE A 58 20.07 0.47 24.66
C ILE A 58 21.29 1.30 25.14
N SER A 59 22.06 0.78 26.09
CA SER A 59 23.21 1.48 26.67
C SER A 59 24.31 1.70 25.63
N GLU A 60 24.85 2.92 25.62
CA GLU A 60 25.99 3.28 24.78
C GLU A 60 27.29 3.02 25.56
N PRO A 61 28.28 2.31 24.98
CA PRO A 61 29.58 2.20 25.61
C PRO A 61 30.23 3.58 25.65
N THR A 62 30.44 4.10 26.86
CA THR A 62 31.14 5.37 27.05
C THR A 62 32.63 5.12 27.20
N PHE A 63 33.41 5.73 26.31
CA PHE A 63 34.86 5.73 26.44
C PHE A 63 35.27 6.81 27.43
N HIS A 64 35.77 6.39 28.59
CA HIS A 64 36.43 7.26 29.53
C HIS A 64 37.94 7.04 29.46
N ARG A 65 38.72 8.11 29.66
CA ARG A 65 40.16 7.95 29.84
C ARG A 65 40.39 7.14 31.11
N SER A 66 41.05 5.99 30.99
CA SER A 66 41.35 5.10 32.12
C SER A 66 42.07 5.89 33.22
N GLY A 67 41.67 5.73 34.48
CA GLY A 67 42.22 6.46 35.63
C GLY A 67 43.65 6.06 36.00
N GLN A 68 44.17 4.96 35.45
CA GLN A 68 45.48 4.40 35.74
C GLN A 68 46.23 4.11 34.42
N GLY A 69 47.51 4.48 34.38
CA GLY A 69 48.41 4.25 33.24
C GLY A 69 48.63 5.48 32.33
N GLY A 70 49.69 5.40 31.52
CA GLY A 70 50.16 6.47 30.63
C GLY A 70 51.07 7.50 31.31
N ILE A 71 51.76 8.30 30.49
CA ILE A 71 52.45 9.52 30.93
C ILE A 71 51.38 10.58 31.16
N ARG A 72 51.34 11.17 32.36
CA ARG A 72 50.32 12.12 32.76
C ARG A 72 50.96 13.34 33.40
N ASP A 73 50.74 14.48 32.78
CA ASP A 73 51.12 15.75 33.35
C ASP A 73 49.93 16.27 34.17
N HIS A 74 50.16 16.54 35.45
CA HIS A 74 49.19 17.20 36.31
C HIS A 74 49.91 18.30 37.07
N VAL A 75 49.22 19.42 37.27
CA VAL A 75 49.78 20.58 37.97
C VAL A 75 49.48 20.43 39.45
N VAL A 76 50.52 20.28 40.28
CA VAL A 76 50.39 20.28 41.74
C VAL A 76 50.55 21.72 42.23
N PRO A 77 49.62 22.27 43.03
CA PRO A 77 49.73 23.64 43.52
C PRO A 77 50.80 23.77 44.61
N GLY A 78 51.86 24.53 44.32
CA GLY A 78 52.68 25.22 45.33
C GLY A 78 54.00 24.55 45.69
N ASN A 79 55.10 25.12 45.22
CA ASN A 79 56.44 24.67 45.54
C ASN A 79 57.00 25.40 46.77
N LYS A 80 56.95 24.76 47.94
CA LYS A 80 57.83 25.06 49.08
C LYS A 80 58.61 23.84 49.57
N GLU A 81 58.31 22.66 49.05
CA GLU A 81 58.79 21.38 49.59
C GLU A 81 59.34 20.41 48.53
N PHE A 82 59.25 20.71 47.22
CA PHE A 82 59.62 19.75 46.16
C PHE A 82 60.68 20.29 45.20
N MET A 83 61.78 19.57 45.02
CA MET A 83 62.80 19.85 44.01
C MET A 83 62.67 18.92 42.79
N GLU A 84 63.23 19.35 41.67
CA GLU A 84 63.23 18.55 40.44
C GLU A 84 63.98 17.22 40.68
N GLY A 85 63.26 16.09 40.60
CA GLY A 85 63.78 14.75 40.90
C GLY A 85 63.12 14.05 42.09
N ASP A 86 62.31 14.75 42.89
CA ASP A 86 61.63 14.16 44.04
C ASP A 86 60.54 13.15 43.64
N THR A 87 60.40 12.08 44.43
CA THR A 87 59.40 11.02 44.21
C THR A 87 58.14 11.33 45.01
N ILE A 88 57.03 11.62 44.35
CA ILE A 88 55.74 11.89 45.00
C ILE A 88 55.04 10.56 45.32
N ALA A 89 54.61 10.37 46.57
CA ALA A 89 53.85 9.20 46.98
C ALA A 89 52.53 9.12 46.19
N LYS A 90 52.24 7.95 45.62
CA LYS A 90 51.00 7.70 44.88
C LYS A 90 49.81 7.90 45.83
N PRO A 91 48.78 8.69 45.46
CA PRO A 91 47.62 8.86 46.33
C PRO A 91 46.99 7.50 46.64
N PRO A 92 46.59 7.25 47.91
CA PRO A 92 45.95 6.00 48.28
C PRO A 92 44.68 5.83 47.46
N SER A 93 44.49 4.64 46.91
CA SER A 93 43.33 4.30 46.09
C SER A 93 42.05 4.45 46.92
N GLY A 94 41.26 5.48 46.64
CA GLY A 94 39.90 5.58 47.18
C GLY A 94 39.39 6.96 47.58
N GLN A 95 40.19 8.03 47.52
CA GLN A 95 39.72 9.35 47.98
C GLN A 95 39.81 10.43 46.89
N SER A 96 39.07 10.23 45.80
CA SER A 96 38.61 11.36 44.98
C SER A 96 37.20 11.74 45.44
N GLY A 97 37.11 12.82 46.21
CA GLY A 97 35.86 13.41 46.66
C GLY A 97 35.02 13.90 45.49
N GLY A 98 34.09 13.06 45.04
CA GLY A 98 32.90 13.47 44.30
C GLY A 98 31.72 13.39 45.25
N ARG A 99 31.12 14.53 45.59
CA ARG A 99 29.86 14.63 46.32
C ARG A 99 28.74 14.12 45.39
N GLY A 100 28.60 12.80 45.31
CA GLY A 100 27.50 12.11 44.66
C GLY A 100 26.39 11.85 45.67
N THR A 101 25.19 12.30 45.34
CA THR A 101 23.93 11.97 45.98
C THR A 101 23.82 10.46 46.22
N ASP A 102 23.29 10.06 47.38
CA ASP A 102 23.00 8.67 47.76
C ASP A 102 22.47 7.84 46.57
N GLY A 103 23.32 6.94 46.08
CA GLY A 103 22.94 5.83 45.22
C GLY A 103 23.19 4.54 46.01
N SER A 104 22.16 3.71 46.14
CA SER A 104 22.22 2.42 46.83
C SER A 104 23.35 1.52 46.31
N PRO A 105 23.88 0.58 47.13
CA PRO A 105 25.02 -0.28 46.76
C PRO A 105 24.74 -1.22 45.58
N ASP A 106 23.48 -1.54 45.32
CA ASP A 106 23.01 -2.18 44.08
C ASP A 106 22.35 -1.12 43.20
N GLY A 107 23.17 -0.46 42.37
CA GLY A 107 22.76 0.56 41.41
C GLY A 107 22.04 -0.03 40.18
N GLY A 108 20.87 -0.60 40.39
CA GLY A 108 19.98 -1.15 39.36
C GLY A 108 18.63 -0.43 39.30
N GLY A 109 18.63 0.90 39.37
CA GLY A 109 17.44 1.68 39.02
C GLY A 109 17.34 1.80 37.51
N GLU A 110 16.90 0.74 36.83
CA GLU A 110 16.55 0.84 35.40
C GLU A 110 15.28 1.68 35.28
N ASP A 111 15.43 2.96 34.96
CA ASP A 111 14.28 3.79 34.61
C ASP A 111 13.73 3.31 33.26
N GLU A 112 12.66 2.53 33.33
CA GLU A 112 11.86 2.11 32.18
C GLU A 112 11.44 3.33 31.34
N PHE A 113 11.92 3.40 30.09
CA PHE A 113 11.52 4.46 29.18
C PHE A 113 10.11 4.18 28.65
N ARG A 114 9.17 5.04 29.02
CA ARG A 114 7.79 5.03 28.48
C ARG A 114 7.69 5.96 27.28
N PHE A 115 7.25 5.41 26.15
CA PHE A 115 6.98 6.17 24.94
C PHE A 115 5.50 6.17 24.64
N VAL A 116 4.95 7.35 24.35
CA VAL A 116 3.62 7.49 23.74
C VAL A 116 3.82 7.44 22.23
N LEU A 117 3.38 6.37 21.58
CA LEU A 117 3.28 6.27 20.13
C LEU A 117 1.95 6.84 19.67
N THR A 118 1.98 7.58 18.56
CA THR A 118 0.74 7.95 17.88
C THR A 118 0.08 6.71 17.28
N ARG A 119 -1.23 6.78 17.01
CA ARG A 119 -1.97 5.71 16.32
C ARG A 119 -1.27 5.29 15.02
N GLU A 120 -0.85 6.26 14.21
CA GLU A 120 -0.20 6.00 12.92
C GLU A 120 1.16 5.32 13.10
N GLU A 121 2.00 5.81 14.01
CA GLU A 121 3.31 5.21 14.29
C GLU A 121 3.19 3.79 14.84
N PHE A 122 2.22 3.54 15.72
CA PHE A 122 1.95 2.20 16.24
C PHE A 122 1.55 1.26 15.11
N MET A 123 0.62 1.68 14.24
CA MET A 123 0.14 0.85 13.13
C MET A 123 1.22 0.57 12.09
N ASP A 124 2.05 1.56 11.75
CA ASP A 124 3.14 1.40 10.79
C ASP A 124 4.19 0.40 11.31
N LEU A 125 4.57 0.51 12.59
CA LEU A 125 5.50 -0.44 13.22
C LEU A 125 4.87 -1.83 13.35
N PHE A 126 3.59 -1.90 13.70
CA PHE A 126 2.85 -3.13 13.88
C PHE A 126 2.69 -3.95 12.58
N MET A 127 2.65 -3.28 11.42
CA MET A 127 2.46 -3.89 10.10
C MET A 127 3.75 -4.02 9.28
N GLU A 128 4.89 -3.61 9.82
CA GLU A 128 6.14 -3.52 9.05
C GLU A 128 6.67 -4.90 8.60
N ASP A 129 6.50 -5.91 9.45
CA ASP A 129 6.96 -7.29 9.20
C ASP A 129 5.99 -8.14 8.38
N LEU A 130 4.91 -7.52 7.89
CA LEU A 130 3.84 -8.19 7.16
C LEU A 130 3.93 -7.86 5.65
N GLU A 131 3.78 -8.88 4.82
CA GLU A 131 3.70 -8.76 3.36
C GLU A 131 2.79 -9.83 2.77
N LEU A 132 2.20 -9.53 1.61
CA LEU A 132 1.51 -10.52 0.80
C LEU A 132 2.53 -11.50 0.21
N PRO A 133 2.38 -12.82 0.46
CA PRO A 133 3.27 -13.83 -0.09
C PRO A 133 3.29 -13.79 -1.63
N ASP A 134 4.45 -14.07 -2.23
CA ASP A 134 4.59 -14.29 -3.67
C ASP A 134 4.04 -13.19 -4.62
N LEU A 135 3.96 -11.93 -4.15
CA LEU A 135 3.49 -10.78 -4.93
C LEU A 135 4.31 -10.51 -6.22
N ALA A 136 5.53 -11.07 -6.31
CA ALA A 136 6.46 -10.85 -7.41
C ALA A 136 6.26 -11.78 -8.63
N LYS A 137 5.41 -12.81 -8.54
CA LYS A 137 5.26 -13.79 -9.63
C LYS A 137 4.31 -13.33 -10.72
N ARG A 138 4.92 -12.67 -11.71
CA ARG A 138 4.63 -12.61 -13.17
C ARG A 138 4.62 -11.20 -13.75
N LYS A 139 5.75 -10.51 -13.61
CA LYS A 139 6.54 -9.94 -14.72
C LYS A 139 7.84 -9.38 -14.16
N LEU A 140 8.86 -10.22 -14.06
CA LEU A 140 10.29 -9.84 -14.03
C LEU A 140 10.74 -9.09 -15.31
N LYS A 141 9.80 -8.67 -16.16
CA LYS A 141 9.96 -7.64 -17.18
C LYS A 141 9.03 -6.46 -16.86
N ALA A 142 9.17 -5.89 -15.67
CA ALA A 142 8.58 -4.61 -15.33
C ALA A 142 9.35 -3.49 -16.05
N ALA A 143 9.25 -3.45 -17.37
CA ALA A 143 9.12 -2.15 -18.01
C ALA A 143 7.69 -1.73 -17.67
N ASP A 144 7.50 -0.60 -16.98
CA ASP A 144 6.17 -0.02 -16.78
C ASP A 144 5.46 -0.05 -18.13
N ALA A 145 4.40 -0.85 -18.24
CA ALA A 145 3.66 -0.94 -19.48
C ALA A 145 2.96 0.41 -19.64
N VAL A 146 3.50 1.26 -20.49
CA VAL A 146 2.95 2.59 -20.72
C VAL A 146 1.71 2.44 -21.58
N LEU A 147 0.55 2.76 -21.02
CA LEU A 147 -0.66 2.97 -21.80
C LEU A 147 -0.65 4.40 -22.33
N TRP A 148 -0.84 4.55 -23.63
CA TRP A 148 -0.95 5.84 -24.28
C TRP A 148 -2.39 6.32 -24.24
N GLN A 149 -2.70 7.24 -23.33
CA GLN A 149 -4.01 7.87 -23.28
C GLN A 149 -4.02 9.17 -24.08
N ARG A 150 -5.11 9.42 -24.80
CA ARG A 150 -5.31 10.66 -25.55
C ARG A 150 -5.44 11.84 -24.58
N ALA A 151 -4.46 12.74 -24.60
CA ALA A 151 -4.36 13.90 -23.71
C ALA A 151 -4.72 15.23 -24.40
N GLY A 152 -5.25 15.18 -25.63
CA GLY A 152 -5.72 16.34 -26.36
C GLY A 152 -4.96 16.56 -27.67
N TYR A 153 -4.54 17.80 -27.92
CA TYR A 153 -3.94 18.23 -29.18
C TYR A 153 -2.67 19.06 -28.96
N SER A 154 -1.74 18.99 -29.91
CA SER A 154 -0.49 19.77 -29.94
C SER A 154 -0.36 20.50 -31.27
N SER A 155 0.39 21.60 -31.32
CA SER A 155 0.77 22.29 -32.56
C SER A 155 1.91 21.59 -33.30
N SER A 156 2.69 20.74 -32.62
CA SER A 156 3.76 19.93 -33.19
C SER A 156 3.60 18.45 -32.86
N GLY A 157 4.06 17.57 -33.74
CA GLY A 157 4.00 16.12 -33.57
C GLY A 157 4.40 15.35 -34.81
N SER A 158 4.42 14.01 -34.69
CA SER A 158 4.66 13.12 -35.83
C SER A 158 3.52 13.23 -36.86
N PRO A 159 3.80 13.21 -38.18
CA PRO A 159 2.79 13.20 -39.24
C PRO A 159 1.69 12.14 -39.06
N THR A 160 2.01 10.99 -38.47
CA THR A 160 1.04 9.91 -38.19
C THR A 160 -0.06 10.35 -37.22
N ASN A 161 0.24 11.30 -36.32
CA ASN A 161 -0.72 11.81 -35.34
C ASN A 161 -1.47 13.05 -35.84
N LEU A 162 -1.33 13.44 -37.10
CA LEU A 162 -1.98 14.63 -37.65
C LEU A 162 -3.51 14.52 -37.54
N ASN A 163 -4.14 15.49 -36.91
CA ASN A 163 -5.59 15.61 -36.88
C ASN A 163 -6.07 16.45 -38.07
N LEU A 164 -6.48 15.77 -39.14
CA LEU A 164 -6.93 16.42 -40.38
C LEU A 164 -8.13 17.33 -40.15
N VAL A 165 -9.15 16.84 -39.43
CA VAL A 165 -10.41 17.57 -39.21
C VAL A 165 -10.16 18.90 -38.51
N ARG A 166 -9.36 18.90 -37.43
CA ARG A 166 -9.09 20.11 -36.66
C ARG A 166 -8.13 21.05 -37.38
N THR A 167 -7.16 20.51 -38.12
CA THR A 167 -6.26 21.30 -38.98
C THR A 167 -7.04 22.02 -40.07
N MET A 168 -7.91 21.32 -40.78
CA MET A 168 -8.75 21.89 -41.84
C MET A 168 -9.74 22.91 -41.30
N ARG A 169 -10.33 22.67 -40.11
CA ARG A 169 -11.19 23.64 -39.44
C ARG A 169 -10.44 24.95 -39.12
N ASN A 170 -9.25 24.86 -38.54
CA ASN A 170 -8.43 26.04 -38.22
C ASN A 170 -8.03 26.80 -39.50
N SER A 171 -7.58 26.07 -40.52
CA SER A 171 -7.27 26.65 -41.84
C SER A 171 -8.47 27.37 -42.45
N LEU A 172 -9.66 26.77 -42.40
CA LEU A 172 -10.88 27.40 -42.92
C LEU A 172 -11.22 28.68 -42.15
N SER A 173 -11.21 28.64 -40.82
CA SER A 173 -11.45 29.82 -39.98
C SER A 173 -10.47 30.95 -40.29
N ARG A 174 -9.17 30.64 -40.43
CA ARG A 174 -8.14 31.61 -40.79
C ARG A 174 -8.35 32.18 -42.20
N ARG A 175 -8.70 31.35 -43.18
CA ARG A 175 -8.99 31.79 -44.56
C ARG A 175 -10.19 32.72 -44.60
N ILE A 176 -11.23 32.46 -43.82
CA ILE A 176 -12.39 33.34 -43.69
C ILE A 176 -11.98 34.67 -43.05
N ALA A 177 -11.25 34.62 -41.93
CA ALA A 177 -10.78 35.82 -41.23
C ALA A 177 -9.88 36.72 -42.08
N LEU A 178 -8.96 36.12 -42.86
CA LEU A 178 -8.06 36.84 -43.76
C LEU A 178 -8.70 37.20 -45.11
N LYS A 179 -9.97 36.82 -45.32
CA LYS A 179 -10.73 36.99 -46.56
C LYS A 179 -9.96 36.47 -47.77
N ARG A 180 -9.50 35.22 -47.72
CA ARG A 180 -8.92 34.57 -48.89
C ARG A 180 -10.03 34.44 -49.96
N PRO A 181 -9.79 34.87 -51.21
CA PRO A 181 -10.74 34.71 -52.30
C PRO A 181 -11.13 33.24 -52.47
N LYS A 182 -12.40 32.96 -52.77
CA LYS A 182 -12.85 31.60 -53.07
C LYS A 182 -12.41 31.22 -54.49
N SER A 183 -12.14 29.93 -54.70
CA SER A 183 -11.80 29.43 -56.03
C SER A 183 -12.92 29.73 -57.05
N ASP A 184 -14.18 29.58 -56.64
CA ASP A 184 -15.34 29.81 -57.52
C ASP A 184 -15.47 31.28 -57.95
N GLU A 185 -15.19 32.22 -57.04
CA GLU A 185 -15.22 33.67 -57.33
C GLU A 185 -14.11 34.05 -58.33
N MET A 186 -12.94 33.43 -58.21
CA MET A 186 -11.82 33.65 -59.14
C MET A 186 -12.11 33.04 -60.51
N LEU A 187 -12.68 31.83 -60.56
CA LEU A 187 -13.08 31.18 -61.81
C LEU A 187 -14.17 31.97 -62.54
N ALA A 188 -15.12 32.55 -61.81
CA ALA A 188 -16.15 33.41 -62.38
C ALA A 188 -15.56 34.69 -63.00
N LEU A 189 -14.59 35.32 -62.32
CA LEU A 189 -13.87 36.47 -62.87
C LEU A 189 -13.06 36.11 -64.12
N GLU A 190 -12.38 34.96 -64.11
CA GLU A 190 -11.64 34.46 -65.28
C GLU A 190 -12.57 34.20 -66.47
N ALA A 191 -13.75 33.63 -66.23
CA ALA A 191 -14.76 33.41 -67.28
C ALA A 191 -15.32 34.73 -67.83
N GLU A 192 -15.65 35.70 -66.98
CA GLU A 192 -16.14 37.03 -67.40
C GLU A 192 -15.08 37.78 -68.22
N ILE A 193 -13.80 37.68 -67.83
CA ILE A 193 -12.67 38.23 -68.61
C ILE A 193 -12.57 37.55 -69.98
N ALA A 194 -12.65 36.21 -70.02
CA ALA A 194 -12.55 35.46 -71.28
C ALA A 194 -13.70 35.79 -72.25
N GLU A 195 -14.92 35.99 -71.75
CA GLU A 195 -16.07 36.41 -72.57
C GLU A 195 -15.90 37.81 -73.17
N LEU A 196 -15.38 38.76 -72.37
CA LEU A 196 -15.11 40.12 -72.83
C LEU A 196 -13.92 40.17 -73.81
N GLU A 197 -12.90 39.33 -73.64
CA GLU A 197 -11.80 39.19 -74.59
C GLU A 197 -12.25 38.60 -75.93
N ALA A 198 -13.26 37.72 -75.92
CA ALA A 198 -13.85 37.15 -77.13
C ALA A 198 -14.73 38.14 -77.93
N GLN A 199 -15.08 39.30 -77.37
CA GLN A 199 -15.88 40.36 -78.02
C GLN A 199 -15.10 41.69 -78.09
N PRO A 200 -14.12 41.83 -79.01
CA PRO A 200 -13.28 43.02 -79.09
C PRO A 200 -14.10 44.29 -79.32
N GLY A 201 -13.99 45.27 -78.41
CA GLY A 201 -14.69 46.56 -78.49
C GLY A 201 -15.89 46.73 -77.55
N LYS A 202 -16.27 45.67 -76.81
CA LYS A 202 -17.29 45.76 -75.77
C LYS A 202 -16.65 46.18 -74.45
N ASP A 203 -16.85 47.44 -74.07
CA ASP A 203 -16.54 48.02 -72.75
C ASP A 203 -15.09 47.78 -72.26
N PRO A 204 -14.08 48.45 -72.87
CA PRO A 204 -12.67 48.25 -72.53
C PRO A 204 -12.32 48.64 -71.09
N ASP A 205 -13.06 49.59 -70.51
CA ASP A 205 -12.87 50.03 -69.13
C ASP A 205 -13.22 48.90 -68.16
N ARG A 206 -14.31 48.18 -68.41
CA ARG A 206 -14.74 47.04 -67.61
C ARG A 206 -13.75 45.87 -67.65
N LEU A 207 -13.16 45.58 -68.81
CA LEU A 207 -12.12 44.56 -68.95
C LEU A 207 -10.88 44.90 -68.11
N MET A 208 -10.46 46.17 -68.11
CA MET A 208 -9.33 46.64 -67.30
C MET A 208 -9.61 46.53 -65.80
N GLU A 209 -10.82 46.90 -65.36
CA GLU A 209 -11.26 46.75 -63.96
C GLU A 209 -11.22 45.30 -63.49
N LEU A 210 -11.78 44.37 -64.27
CA LEU A 210 -11.84 42.95 -63.94
C LEU A 210 -10.45 42.33 -63.87
N ARG A 211 -9.55 42.65 -64.81
CA ARG A 211 -8.14 42.23 -64.75
C ARG A 211 -7.45 42.73 -63.49
N GLY A 212 -7.65 44.00 -63.12
CA GLY A 212 -7.10 44.57 -61.88
C GLY A 212 -7.71 43.98 -60.60
N LEU A 213 -8.97 43.52 -60.64
CA LEU A 213 -9.60 42.77 -59.55
C LEU A 213 -9.00 41.36 -59.42
N LEU A 214 -8.89 40.63 -60.54
CA LEU A 214 -8.33 39.29 -60.58
C LEU A 214 -6.88 39.29 -60.09
N GLU A 215 -6.05 40.24 -60.54
CA GLU A 215 -4.66 40.36 -60.09
C GLU A 215 -4.56 40.56 -58.56
N ARG A 216 -5.41 41.44 -57.99
CA ARG A 216 -5.48 41.64 -56.54
C ARG A 216 -5.91 40.36 -55.80
N GLN A 217 -6.88 39.63 -56.33
CA GLN A 217 -7.33 38.37 -55.74
C GLN A 217 -6.26 37.28 -55.82
N VAL A 218 -5.58 37.13 -56.96
CA VAL A 218 -4.46 36.19 -57.15
C VAL A 218 -3.33 36.50 -56.17
N MET A 219 -2.94 37.77 -56.05
CA MET A 219 -1.90 38.19 -55.11
C MET A 219 -2.29 37.90 -53.65
N ARG A 220 -3.57 38.11 -53.29
CA ARG A 220 -4.08 37.80 -51.96
C ARG A 220 -4.13 36.29 -51.70
N ALA A 221 -4.53 35.49 -52.69
CA ALA A 221 -4.56 34.03 -52.60
C ALA A 221 -3.15 33.42 -52.46
N LYS A 222 -2.14 34.01 -53.12
CA LYS A 222 -0.73 33.63 -52.95
C LYS A 222 -0.18 33.96 -51.55
N ARG A 223 -0.55 35.13 -51.00
CA ARG A 223 -0.09 35.57 -49.67
C ARG A 223 -0.69 34.80 -48.51
N ILE A 224 -1.89 34.23 -48.67
CA ILE A 224 -2.59 33.50 -47.62
C ILE A 224 -2.53 32.01 -47.97
N PRO A 225 -1.62 31.20 -47.39
CA PRO A 225 -1.51 29.76 -47.69
C PRO A 225 -2.81 29.01 -47.41
N TYR A 226 -3.02 27.88 -48.10
CA TYR A 226 -4.23 27.09 -47.92
C TYR A 226 -4.22 26.39 -46.56
N ILE A 227 -3.10 25.77 -46.21
CA ILE A 227 -2.77 25.31 -44.85
C ILE A 227 -1.48 26.02 -44.45
N ASP A 228 -1.46 26.60 -43.27
CA ASP A 228 -0.28 27.20 -42.65
C ASP A 228 0.20 26.30 -41.50
N PRO A 229 1.51 26.20 -41.22
CA PRO A 229 2.03 25.47 -40.05
C PRO A 229 1.30 25.79 -38.73
N ILE A 230 0.79 27.01 -38.54
CA ILE A 230 0.02 27.37 -37.35
C ILE A 230 -1.37 26.71 -37.28
N ASP A 231 -1.93 26.31 -38.42
CA ASP A 231 -3.24 25.64 -38.50
C ASP A 231 -3.14 24.17 -38.06
N VAL A 232 -1.95 23.57 -38.22
CA VAL A 232 -1.68 22.15 -38.02
C VAL A 232 -1.87 21.75 -36.57
N ARG A 233 -2.65 20.67 -36.34
CA ARG A 233 -2.85 20.09 -35.01
C ARG A 233 -2.60 18.59 -35.05
N TYR A 234 -1.88 18.11 -34.06
CA TYR A 234 -1.59 16.70 -33.85
C TYR A 234 -2.35 16.18 -32.63
N ASN A 235 -2.81 14.93 -32.67
CA ASN A 235 -3.31 14.25 -31.50
C ASN A 235 -2.15 14.03 -30.51
N ARG A 236 -2.33 14.48 -29.27
CA ARG A 236 -1.35 14.31 -28.20
C ARG A 236 -1.72 13.10 -27.38
N PHE A 237 -0.76 12.21 -27.18
CA PHE A 237 -0.85 11.10 -26.25
C PHE A 237 0.12 11.34 -25.11
N THR A 238 -0.30 11.06 -23.89
CA THR A 238 0.56 11.13 -22.71
C THR A 238 0.74 9.73 -22.18
N PRO A 239 1.97 9.32 -21.82
CA PRO A 239 2.22 8.04 -21.20
C PRO A 239 1.60 8.03 -19.79
N ILE A 240 0.74 7.05 -19.51
CA ILE A 240 0.29 6.77 -18.15
C ILE A 240 0.92 5.45 -17.73
N PRO A 241 1.67 5.42 -16.60
CA PRO A 241 2.27 4.19 -16.12
C PRO A 241 1.15 3.22 -15.72
N LYS A 242 1.07 2.05 -16.36
CA LYS A 242 0.31 0.94 -15.81
C LYS A 242 1.20 0.26 -14.76
N PRO A 243 0.77 0.18 -13.50
CA PRO A 243 1.57 -0.48 -12.49
C PRO A 243 1.80 -1.95 -12.84
N ALA A 244 3.02 -2.42 -12.62
CA ALA A 244 3.47 -3.74 -13.04
C ALA A 244 2.89 -4.91 -12.21
N ALA A 245 2.33 -4.63 -11.03
CA ALA A 245 1.75 -5.64 -10.14
C ALA A 245 0.42 -5.13 -9.58
N GLN A 246 -0.69 -5.64 -10.12
CA GLN A 246 -2.02 -5.43 -9.57
C GLN A 246 -2.39 -6.67 -8.77
N ALA A 247 -2.95 -6.50 -7.58
CA ALA A 247 -3.34 -7.60 -6.72
C ALA A 247 -4.77 -7.40 -6.21
N VAL A 248 -5.49 -8.50 -6.01
CA VAL A 248 -6.83 -8.51 -5.45
C VAL A 248 -6.87 -9.47 -4.26
N MET A 249 -7.44 -9.00 -3.14
CA MET A 249 -7.72 -9.82 -1.96
C MET A 249 -9.22 -10.08 -1.88
N PHE A 250 -9.60 -11.35 -1.89
CA PHE A 250 -10.96 -11.80 -1.64
C PHE A 250 -11.13 -12.12 -0.16
N CYS A 251 -12.07 -11.43 0.49
CA CYS A 251 -12.43 -11.63 1.88
C CYS A 251 -13.78 -12.36 1.94
N LEU A 252 -13.77 -13.64 2.29
CA LEU A 252 -14.96 -14.47 2.38
C LEU A 252 -15.36 -14.62 3.85
N MET A 253 -16.48 -14.01 4.26
CA MET A 253 -16.99 -14.13 5.63
C MET A 253 -18.28 -14.96 5.64
N ASP A 254 -18.32 -15.93 6.54
CA ASP A 254 -19.54 -16.63 6.89
C ASP A 254 -20.41 -15.74 7.79
N VAL A 255 -21.68 -15.58 7.45
CA VAL A 255 -22.66 -14.85 8.27
C VAL A 255 -23.87 -15.70 8.64
N SER A 256 -23.72 -17.02 8.54
CA SER A 256 -24.74 -18.01 8.86
C SER A 256 -25.21 -17.96 10.32
N GLY A 257 -26.25 -18.75 10.60
CA GLY A 257 -26.83 -18.89 11.94
C GLY A 257 -25.98 -19.70 12.92
N SER A 258 -25.04 -20.53 12.43
CA SER A 258 -24.13 -21.31 13.30
C SER A 258 -23.10 -20.42 13.99
N MET A 259 -22.76 -19.28 13.37
CA MET A 259 -21.83 -18.31 13.91
C MET A 259 -22.43 -17.48 15.06
N THR A 260 -21.92 -17.72 16.27
CA THR A 260 -22.23 -16.89 17.45
C THR A 260 -21.76 -15.44 17.29
N GLU A 261 -22.31 -14.50 18.06
CA GLU A 261 -21.84 -13.09 18.07
C GLU A 261 -20.33 -12.99 18.35
N HIS A 262 -19.81 -13.86 19.22
CA HIS A 262 -18.38 -13.93 19.52
C HIS A 262 -17.55 -14.32 18.28
N MET A 263 -17.97 -15.37 17.57
CA MET A 263 -17.31 -15.82 16.35
C MET A 263 -17.37 -14.75 15.25
N LYS A 264 -18.53 -14.09 15.08
CA LYS A 264 -18.69 -12.96 14.15
C LYS A 264 -17.76 -11.80 14.52
N ASP A 265 -17.62 -11.46 15.80
CA ASP A 265 -16.69 -10.43 16.27
C ASP A 265 -15.22 -10.81 16.01
N LEU A 266 -14.83 -12.07 16.18
CA LEU A 266 -13.48 -12.55 15.84
C LEU A 266 -13.20 -12.43 14.33
N ALA A 267 -14.11 -12.91 13.49
CA ALA A 267 -13.99 -12.84 12.04
C ALA A 267 -13.92 -11.38 11.54
N LYS A 268 -14.81 -10.51 12.03
CA LYS A 268 -14.80 -9.07 11.69
C LYS A 268 -13.47 -8.43 12.08
N ARG A 269 -12.92 -8.72 13.26
CA ARG A 269 -11.62 -8.19 13.70
C ARG A 269 -10.47 -8.66 12.81
N PHE A 270 -10.46 -9.93 12.42
CA PHE A 270 -9.47 -10.46 11.49
C PHE A 270 -9.52 -9.71 10.14
N PHE A 271 -10.71 -9.56 9.55
CA PHE A 271 -10.86 -8.85 8.28
C PHE A 271 -10.62 -7.35 8.37
N MET A 272 -10.97 -6.69 9.48
CA MET A 272 -10.60 -5.28 9.71
C MET A 272 -9.08 -5.12 9.75
N LEU A 273 -8.37 -6.04 10.43
CA LEU A 273 -6.91 -6.01 10.47
C LEU A 273 -6.30 -6.23 9.09
N LEU A 274 -6.86 -7.18 8.32
CA LEU A 274 -6.46 -7.44 6.94
C LEU A 274 -6.67 -6.21 6.06
N TYR A 275 -7.83 -5.57 6.16
CA TYR A 275 -8.16 -4.38 5.38
C TYR A 275 -7.22 -3.20 5.72
N LEU A 276 -6.98 -2.95 7.01
CA LEU A 276 -6.03 -1.92 7.44
C LEU A 276 -4.61 -2.21 6.96
N PHE A 277 -4.18 -3.48 7.01
CA PHE A 277 -2.89 -3.92 6.50
C PHE A 277 -2.76 -3.63 5.00
N LEU A 278 -3.75 -4.01 4.20
CA LEU A 278 -3.73 -3.84 2.76
C LEU A 278 -3.75 -2.37 2.35
N THR A 279 -4.68 -1.59 2.88
CA THR A 279 -4.85 -0.17 2.54
C THR A 279 -3.65 0.69 2.95
N ARG A 280 -2.95 0.33 4.04
CA ARG A 280 -1.76 1.04 4.50
C ARG A 280 -0.50 0.63 3.74
N ARG A 281 -0.29 -0.67 3.52
CA ARG A 281 0.96 -1.19 2.96
C ARG A 281 0.99 -1.14 1.44
N TYR A 282 -0.17 -1.27 0.80
CA TYR A 282 -0.30 -1.38 -0.66
C TYR A 282 -1.28 -0.34 -1.20
N LYS A 283 -0.80 0.46 -2.17
CA LYS A 283 -1.63 1.49 -2.82
C LYS A 283 -2.53 0.93 -3.93
N GLN A 284 -2.27 -0.28 -4.40
CA GLN A 284 -2.83 -0.86 -5.62
C GLN A 284 -3.27 -2.31 -5.41
N VAL A 285 -3.84 -2.58 -4.22
CA VAL A 285 -4.57 -3.81 -3.94
C VAL A 285 -6.05 -3.49 -3.92
N GLU A 286 -6.83 -4.22 -4.72
CA GLU A 286 -8.28 -4.19 -4.64
C GLU A 286 -8.74 -5.20 -3.59
N VAL A 287 -9.78 -4.86 -2.83
CA VAL A 287 -10.36 -5.74 -1.81
C VAL A 287 -11.80 -6.01 -2.21
N VAL A 288 -12.14 -7.29 -2.35
CA VAL A 288 -13.49 -7.76 -2.69
C VAL A 288 -14.04 -8.48 -1.48
N PHE A 289 -15.21 -8.04 -1.01
CA PHE A 289 -15.88 -8.63 0.14
C PHE A 289 -17.01 -9.53 -0.33
N ILE A 290 -16.97 -10.80 0.07
CA ILE A 290 -18.01 -11.78 -0.20
C ILE A 290 -18.54 -12.26 1.14
N ARG A 291 -19.82 -12.08 1.37
CA ARG A 291 -20.51 -12.73 2.48
C ARG A 291 -21.26 -13.94 1.97
N HIS A 292 -21.39 -14.96 2.81
CA HIS A 292 -22.15 -16.15 2.42
C HIS A 292 -22.98 -16.71 3.58
N THR A 293 -24.11 -17.29 3.18
CA THR A 293 -24.95 -18.16 3.99
C THR A 293 -25.29 -19.40 3.15
N HIS A 294 -26.55 -19.60 2.80
CA HIS A 294 -27.05 -20.52 1.78
C HIS A 294 -26.91 -19.93 0.37
N GLU A 295 -26.73 -18.62 0.25
CA GLU A 295 -26.37 -17.88 -0.95
C GLU A 295 -25.18 -16.97 -0.64
N ALA A 296 -24.38 -16.63 -1.66
CA ALA A 296 -23.24 -15.75 -1.54
C ALA A 296 -23.41 -14.52 -2.44
N GLU A 297 -22.96 -13.38 -1.95
CA GLU A 297 -22.99 -12.13 -2.69
C GLU A 297 -21.78 -11.25 -2.40
N GLU A 298 -21.40 -10.47 -3.40
CA GLU A 298 -20.44 -9.39 -3.27
C GLU A 298 -21.10 -8.19 -2.58
N VAL A 299 -20.45 -7.68 -1.54
CA VAL A 299 -20.92 -6.54 -0.75
C VAL A 299 -19.87 -5.45 -0.66
N ASP A 300 -20.30 -4.27 -0.23
CA ASP A 300 -19.40 -3.19 0.13
C ASP A 300 -18.83 -3.36 1.55
N GLU A 301 -17.85 -2.51 1.89
CA GLU A 301 -17.16 -2.54 3.18
C GLU A 301 -18.14 -2.40 4.36
N ASP A 302 -19.06 -1.44 4.29
CA ASP A 302 -20.00 -1.13 5.36
C ASP A 302 -20.93 -2.32 5.62
N THR A 303 -21.51 -2.89 4.57
CA THR A 303 -22.41 -4.05 4.68
C THR A 303 -21.65 -5.27 5.20
N PHE A 304 -20.41 -5.50 4.75
CA PHE A 304 -19.60 -6.63 5.20
C PHE A 304 -19.34 -6.61 6.71
N PHE A 305 -19.07 -5.44 7.30
CA PHE A 305 -18.77 -5.32 8.73
C PHE A 305 -19.99 -5.09 9.62
N HIS A 306 -21.09 -4.53 9.11
CA HIS A 306 -22.22 -4.08 9.94
C HIS A 306 -23.52 -4.85 9.74
N SER A 307 -23.66 -5.64 8.68
CA SER A 307 -24.88 -6.40 8.42
C SER A 307 -25.15 -7.49 9.47
N THR A 308 -26.44 -7.77 9.70
CA THR A 308 -26.98 -8.71 10.70
C THR A 308 -27.82 -9.81 10.07
N GLU A 309 -27.46 -10.28 8.88
CA GLU A 309 -28.13 -11.42 8.26
C GLU A 309 -27.78 -12.75 8.94
N THR A 310 -28.71 -13.70 8.82
CA THR A 310 -28.60 -15.07 9.33
C THR A 310 -29.24 -16.02 8.32
N GLY A 311 -28.69 -17.22 8.16
CA GLY A 311 -29.14 -18.21 7.19
C GLY A 311 -28.44 -19.55 7.38
N GLY A 312 -28.68 -20.50 6.47
CA GLY A 312 -27.93 -21.77 6.44
C GLY A 312 -26.45 -21.57 6.05
N THR A 313 -25.66 -22.63 6.12
CA THR A 313 -24.22 -22.60 5.82
C THR A 313 -23.92 -23.47 4.60
N MET A 314 -23.64 -22.83 3.47
CA MET A 314 -23.23 -23.48 2.21
C MET A 314 -22.00 -22.78 1.64
N VAL A 315 -20.83 -23.35 1.95
CA VAL A 315 -19.53 -22.74 1.65
C VAL A 315 -19.25 -22.71 0.14
N SER A 316 -19.73 -23.70 -0.61
CA SER A 316 -19.53 -23.73 -2.07
C SER A 316 -20.06 -22.48 -2.77
N THR A 317 -21.14 -21.88 -2.29
CA THR A 317 -21.70 -20.66 -2.90
C THR A 317 -20.71 -19.51 -2.87
N ALA A 318 -19.95 -19.36 -1.79
CA ALA A 318 -18.92 -18.34 -1.63
C ALA A 318 -17.75 -18.56 -2.59
N LEU A 319 -17.34 -19.82 -2.78
CA LEU A 319 -16.26 -20.19 -3.70
C LEU A 319 -16.68 -20.01 -5.16
N GLU A 320 -17.95 -20.29 -5.49
CA GLU A 320 -18.50 -20.05 -6.82
C GLU A 320 -18.61 -18.57 -7.15
N GLU A 321 -19.02 -17.77 -6.18
CA GLU A 321 -19.08 -16.32 -6.31
C GLU A 321 -17.67 -15.73 -6.53
N MET A 322 -16.69 -16.18 -5.74
CA MET A 322 -15.28 -15.84 -5.96
C MET A 322 -14.81 -16.23 -7.36
N LYS A 323 -15.10 -17.46 -7.81
CA LYS A 323 -14.75 -17.95 -9.15
C LYS A 323 -15.38 -17.10 -10.26
N ARG A 324 -16.66 -16.72 -10.12
CA ARG A 324 -17.38 -15.84 -11.04
C ARG A 324 -16.68 -14.49 -11.16
N ILE A 325 -16.42 -13.85 -10.02
CA ILE A 325 -15.78 -12.53 -9.96
C ILE A 325 -14.37 -12.56 -10.57
N ILE A 326 -13.58 -13.59 -10.26
CA ILE A 326 -12.24 -13.76 -10.83
C ILE A 326 -12.32 -13.81 -12.36
N LYS A 327 -13.23 -14.61 -12.91
CA LYS A 327 -13.39 -14.77 -14.36
C LYS A 327 -13.83 -13.48 -15.06
N GLU A 328 -14.69 -12.68 -14.42
CA GLU A 328 -15.25 -11.46 -15.00
C GLU A 328 -14.33 -10.25 -14.89
N ARG A 329 -13.69 -10.05 -13.74
CA ARG A 329 -12.94 -8.81 -13.43
C ARG A 329 -11.43 -9.00 -13.31
N TYR A 330 -10.95 -10.19 -12.96
CA TYR A 330 -9.55 -10.41 -12.57
C TYR A 330 -8.89 -11.56 -13.35
N PRO A 331 -8.52 -11.36 -14.63
CA PRO A 331 -7.80 -12.37 -15.40
C PRO A 331 -6.48 -12.76 -14.70
N VAL A 332 -6.31 -14.06 -14.42
CA VAL A 332 -5.14 -14.66 -13.73
C VAL A 332 -3.78 -14.37 -14.38
N ALA A 333 -3.77 -13.90 -15.64
CA ALA A 333 -2.55 -13.55 -16.36
C ALA A 333 -2.02 -12.16 -15.99
N ASP A 334 -2.88 -11.27 -15.50
CA ASP A 334 -2.57 -9.86 -15.22
C ASP A 334 -2.65 -9.51 -13.73
N TRP A 335 -3.36 -10.31 -12.92
CA TRP A 335 -3.61 -10.05 -11.50
C TRP A 335 -3.03 -11.13 -10.59
N ASN A 336 -2.50 -10.70 -9.44
CA ASN A 336 -2.21 -11.59 -8.31
C ASN A 336 -3.45 -11.69 -7.43
N ILE A 337 -3.98 -12.90 -7.27
CA ILE A 337 -5.23 -13.20 -6.59
C ILE A 337 -4.93 -13.86 -5.25
N TYR A 338 -5.52 -13.30 -4.20
CA TYR A 338 -5.38 -13.78 -2.83
C TYR A 338 -6.76 -14.09 -2.25
N GLY A 339 -6.88 -15.17 -1.48
CA GLY A 339 -8.11 -15.51 -0.78
C GLY A 339 -7.89 -15.56 0.74
N ALA A 340 -8.83 -14.99 1.49
CA ALA A 340 -8.91 -15.10 2.93
C ALA A 340 -10.35 -15.42 3.32
N GLN A 341 -10.56 -16.58 3.94
CA GLN A 341 -11.88 -17.05 4.35
C GLN A 341 -11.94 -17.18 5.87
N ALA A 342 -13.03 -16.71 6.48
CA ALA A 342 -13.34 -16.97 7.88
C ALA A 342 -14.72 -17.58 8.05
N SER A 343 -14.81 -18.70 8.78
CA SER A 343 -16.04 -19.43 9.10
C SER A 343 -15.88 -20.16 10.43
N ASP A 344 -16.97 -20.59 11.05
CA ASP A 344 -16.95 -21.44 12.26
C ASP A 344 -16.64 -22.92 11.97
N GLY A 345 -16.54 -23.27 10.69
CA GLY A 345 -16.19 -24.62 10.23
C GLY A 345 -17.39 -25.55 10.05
N ASP A 346 -18.62 -25.04 10.24
CA ASP A 346 -19.83 -25.77 9.89
C ASP A 346 -20.05 -25.76 8.37
N ASN A 347 -20.46 -26.90 7.82
CA ASN A 347 -20.88 -26.96 6.42
C ASN A 347 -21.90 -28.06 6.23
N THR A 348 -22.84 -27.86 5.31
CA THR A 348 -23.80 -28.89 4.95
C THR A 348 -23.06 -30.10 4.38
N THR A 349 -23.36 -31.32 4.85
CA THR A 349 -22.63 -32.54 4.46
C THR A 349 -22.66 -32.81 2.95
N SER A 350 -23.74 -32.45 2.26
CA SER A 350 -23.86 -32.55 0.80
C SER A 350 -22.94 -31.59 0.04
N ASP A 351 -22.42 -30.56 0.71
CA ASP A 351 -21.64 -29.48 0.11
C ASP A 351 -20.12 -29.70 0.18
N GLY A 352 -19.65 -30.55 1.09
CA GLY A 352 -18.21 -30.77 1.32
C GLY A 352 -17.45 -31.19 0.06
N GLY A 353 -17.98 -32.16 -0.70
CA GLY A 353 -17.34 -32.64 -1.93
C GLY A 353 -17.24 -31.56 -3.01
N ARG A 354 -18.29 -30.75 -3.17
CA ARG A 354 -18.30 -29.62 -4.13
C ARG A 354 -17.32 -28.53 -3.69
N THR A 355 -17.28 -28.22 -2.41
CA THR A 355 -16.39 -27.22 -1.82
C THR A 355 -14.93 -27.60 -2.03
N ALA A 356 -14.56 -28.84 -1.74
CA ALA A 356 -13.20 -29.35 -1.96
C ALA A 356 -12.79 -29.24 -3.43
N ALA A 357 -13.65 -29.71 -4.36
CA ALA A 357 -13.37 -29.67 -5.78
C ALA A 357 -13.20 -28.24 -6.32
N LEU A 358 -14.06 -27.30 -5.91
CA LEU A 358 -13.95 -25.88 -6.28
C LEU A 358 -12.65 -25.26 -5.77
N LEU A 359 -12.31 -25.52 -4.51
CA LEU A 359 -11.08 -24.99 -3.93
C LEU A 359 -9.86 -25.57 -4.65
N GLU A 360 -9.79 -26.89 -4.80
CA GLU A 360 -8.63 -27.61 -5.36
C GLU A 360 -8.41 -27.34 -6.86
N HIS A 361 -9.47 -27.40 -7.67
CA HIS A 361 -9.32 -27.40 -9.13
C HIS A 361 -9.51 -26.02 -9.76
N ASP A 362 -10.28 -25.13 -9.13
CA ASP A 362 -10.60 -23.83 -9.72
C ASP A 362 -9.88 -22.67 -9.02
N LEU A 363 -9.95 -22.59 -7.69
CA LEU A 363 -9.46 -21.42 -6.95
C LEU A 363 -7.98 -21.50 -6.63
N LEU A 364 -7.50 -22.60 -6.07
CA LEU A 364 -6.09 -22.74 -5.70
C LEU A 364 -5.14 -22.57 -6.90
N PRO A 365 -5.42 -23.06 -8.13
CA PRO A 365 -4.57 -22.81 -9.29
C PRO A 365 -4.62 -21.36 -9.80
N ALA A 366 -5.69 -20.62 -9.49
CA ALA A 366 -5.87 -19.22 -9.86
C ALA A 366 -5.27 -18.25 -8.82
N CYS A 367 -5.12 -18.69 -7.57
CA CYS A 367 -4.65 -17.87 -6.44
C CYS A 367 -3.15 -18.06 -6.18
N GLN A 368 -2.49 -17.01 -5.70
CA GLN A 368 -1.10 -17.04 -5.25
C GLN A 368 -1.01 -17.51 -3.80
N TYR A 369 -2.04 -17.26 -3.01
CA TYR A 369 -2.11 -17.64 -1.60
C TYR A 369 -3.57 -17.67 -1.13
N TYR A 370 -3.92 -18.70 -0.35
CA TYR A 370 -5.25 -18.85 0.22
C TYR A 370 -5.15 -19.17 1.72
N ALA A 371 -5.80 -18.36 2.55
CA ALA A 371 -5.85 -18.53 3.99
C ALA A 371 -7.27 -18.87 4.45
N TYR A 372 -7.40 -19.94 5.22
CA TYR A 372 -8.63 -20.30 5.92
C TYR A 372 -8.46 -20.11 7.43
N VAL A 373 -9.35 -19.33 8.03
CA VAL A 373 -9.39 -19.04 9.46
C VAL A 373 -10.68 -19.60 10.04
N GLU A 374 -10.55 -20.66 10.84
CA GLU A 374 -11.67 -21.21 11.60
C GLU A 374 -11.85 -20.44 12.91
N VAL A 375 -13.02 -19.85 13.12
CA VAL A 375 -13.33 -19.16 14.39
C VAL A 375 -14.11 -20.09 15.32
N GLY A 376 -13.60 -20.26 16.54
CA GLY A 376 -14.16 -21.18 17.52
C GLY A 376 -14.65 -20.48 18.79
N SER A 377 -15.36 -21.24 19.62
CA SER A 377 -15.63 -20.86 21.00
C SER A 377 -14.43 -21.13 21.90
N ASP A 378 -14.34 -20.36 22.99
CA ASP A 378 -13.29 -20.48 24.00
C ASP A 378 -13.38 -21.84 24.73
N PRO A 379 -12.32 -22.67 24.79
CA PRO A 379 -12.31 -23.91 25.54
C PRO A 379 -12.54 -23.72 27.04
N ASP A 380 -12.26 -22.53 27.60
CA ASP A 380 -12.48 -22.23 29.02
C ASP A 380 -13.97 -22.05 29.39
N ALA A 381 -14.87 -22.01 28.41
CA ALA A 381 -16.32 -21.98 28.63
C ALA A 381 -16.92 -23.37 28.94
N MET A 382 -16.14 -24.45 28.82
CA MET A 382 -16.59 -25.82 29.12
C MET A 382 -16.01 -26.29 30.46
N PRO A 383 -16.83 -26.84 31.38
CA PRO A 383 -16.35 -27.31 32.67
C PRO A 383 -15.28 -28.40 32.52
N ALA A 384 -14.20 -28.25 33.29
CA ALA A 384 -13.07 -29.17 33.36
C ALA A 384 -13.54 -30.60 33.66
N GLY A 385 -13.62 -31.43 32.62
CA GLY A 385 -14.15 -32.79 32.68
C GLY A 385 -14.71 -33.28 31.34
N PHE A 386 -15.12 -32.37 30.46
CA PHE A 386 -15.56 -32.65 29.09
C PHE A 386 -14.57 -32.13 28.04
N ALA A 387 -13.27 -32.26 28.31
CA ALA A 387 -12.25 -32.06 27.27
C ALA A 387 -12.32 -33.21 26.27
N THR A 388 -13.39 -33.24 25.47
CA THR A 388 -13.40 -33.99 24.23
C THR A 388 -12.26 -33.40 23.41
N HIS A 389 -11.32 -34.26 22.99
CA HIS A 389 -10.38 -33.92 21.94
C HIS A 389 -11.13 -33.14 20.87
N ALA A 390 -10.77 -31.87 20.68
CA ALA A 390 -11.53 -30.94 19.86
C ALA A 390 -11.82 -31.60 18.51
N ARG A 391 -13.06 -32.05 18.33
CA ARG A 391 -13.48 -32.79 17.16
C ARG A 391 -13.24 -31.87 15.97
N GLU A 392 -12.41 -32.29 15.01
CA GLU A 392 -12.20 -31.50 13.79
C GLU A 392 -13.57 -31.23 13.17
N THR A 393 -13.84 -29.97 12.86
CA THR A 393 -15.06 -29.51 12.18
C THR A 393 -15.13 -30.11 10.78
N ASP A 394 -16.33 -30.13 10.20
CA ASP A 394 -16.55 -30.78 8.91
C ASP A 394 -15.79 -30.07 7.78
N LEU A 395 -15.75 -28.73 7.81
CA LEU A 395 -15.00 -27.96 6.83
C LEU A 395 -13.48 -28.14 6.99
N TRP A 396 -12.95 -28.20 8.22
CA TRP A 396 -11.53 -28.43 8.46
C TRP A 396 -11.07 -29.77 7.89
N ARG A 397 -11.86 -30.83 8.06
CA ARG A 397 -11.55 -32.15 7.48
C ARG A 397 -11.58 -32.11 5.96
N THR A 398 -12.57 -31.44 5.39
CA THR A 398 -12.74 -31.28 3.95
C THR A 398 -11.52 -30.58 3.34
N TYR A 399 -11.09 -29.46 3.92
CA TYR A 399 -9.94 -28.71 3.45
C TYR A 399 -8.60 -29.40 3.72
N LYS A 400 -8.48 -30.18 4.79
CA LYS A 400 -7.29 -31.00 5.04
C LYS A 400 -7.07 -32.08 3.99
N GLN A 401 -8.11 -32.50 3.27
CA GLN A 401 -7.99 -33.45 2.16
C GLN A 401 -7.47 -32.80 0.89
N VAL A 402 -7.67 -31.48 0.74
CA VAL A 402 -7.13 -30.68 -0.37
C VAL A 402 -5.62 -30.56 -0.17
N THR A 403 -4.88 -31.48 -0.81
CA THR A 403 -3.43 -31.60 -0.70
C THR A 403 -2.82 -31.76 -2.09
N GLY A 404 -1.65 -31.17 -2.34
CA GLY A 404 -0.90 -31.39 -3.59
C GLY A 404 -0.95 -30.27 -4.64
N THR A 405 -1.51 -29.10 -4.32
CA THR A 405 -1.43 -27.92 -5.18
C THR A 405 -0.09 -27.19 -5.01
N GLU A 406 0.46 -26.60 -6.07
CA GLU A 406 1.68 -25.78 -5.99
C GLU A 406 1.48 -24.50 -5.15
N THR A 407 0.23 -24.13 -4.90
CA THR A 407 -0.12 -22.86 -4.25
C THR A 407 -0.26 -23.04 -2.74
N PRO A 408 0.30 -22.10 -1.95
CA PRO A 408 0.26 -22.16 -0.49
C PRO A 408 -1.17 -21.97 0.03
N PHE A 409 -1.69 -23.06 0.62
CA PHE A 409 -2.95 -23.07 1.36
C PHE A 409 -2.67 -23.24 2.85
N VAL A 410 -3.09 -22.28 3.67
CA VAL A 410 -2.81 -22.26 5.11
C VAL A 410 -4.11 -22.22 5.90
N MET A 411 -4.25 -23.12 6.87
CA MET A 411 -5.40 -23.20 7.77
C MET A 411 -5.00 -22.86 9.20
N LYS A 412 -5.74 -21.97 9.87
CA LYS A 412 -5.50 -21.58 11.27
C LYS A 412 -6.81 -21.51 12.04
N LYS A 413 -6.72 -21.69 13.35
CA LYS A 413 -7.87 -21.56 14.26
C LYS A 413 -7.68 -20.33 15.13
N VAL A 414 -8.77 -19.60 15.36
CA VAL A 414 -8.81 -18.45 16.28
C VAL A 414 -9.97 -18.66 17.23
N ARG A 415 -9.66 -18.84 18.51
CA ARG A 415 -10.67 -19.06 19.56
C ARG A 415 -10.80 -17.85 20.47
N HIS A 416 -9.76 -17.04 20.56
CA HIS A 416 -9.76 -15.87 21.43
C HIS A 416 -9.22 -14.63 20.71
N ARG A 417 -9.69 -13.45 21.13
CA ARG A 417 -9.31 -12.15 20.53
C ARG A 417 -7.80 -11.90 20.54
N ARG A 418 -7.09 -12.44 21.52
CA ARG A 418 -5.64 -12.32 21.68
C ARG A 418 -4.85 -13.12 20.63
N GLU A 419 -5.47 -14.15 20.05
CA GLU A 419 -4.86 -15.02 19.04
C GLU A 419 -4.94 -14.42 17.63
N ILE A 420 -5.81 -13.42 17.41
CA ILE A 420 -6.02 -12.81 16.09
C ILE A 420 -4.71 -12.30 15.52
N TYR A 421 -3.93 -11.55 16.29
CA TYR A 421 -2.68 -10.97 15.77
C TYR A 421 -1.58 -12.02 15.54
N PRO A 422 -1.27 -12.93 16.49
CA PRO A 422 -0.34 -14.03 16.25
C PRO A 422 -0.69 -14.83 14.98
N VAL A 423 -1.96 -15.21 14.82
CA VAL A 423 -2.42 -15.92 13.62
C VAL A 423 -2.28 -15.07 12.37
N PHE A 424 -2.66 -13.78 12.43
CA PHE A 424 -2.52 -12.87 11.30
C PHE A 424 -1.06 -12.74 10.85
N ARG A 425 -0.14 -12.64 11.82
CA ARG A 425 1.30 -12.59 11.54
C ARG A 425 1.78 -13.91 10.94
N GLU A 426 1.39 -15.06 11.46
CA GLU A 426 1.79 -16.35 10.86
C GLU A 426 1.32 -16.47 9.39
N LEU A 427 0.15 -15.93 9.06
CA LEU A 427 -0.40 -15.95 7.70
C LEU A 427 0.31 -15.00 6.74
N PHE A 428 0.73 -13.82 7.20
CA PHE A 428 1.25 -12.74 6.34
C PHE A 428 2.67 -12.29 6.70
N ALA A 429 3.40 -13.06 7.53
CA ALA A 429 4.78 -12.76 7.85
C ALA A 429 5.67 -12.88 6.62
N ARG A 430 6.56 -11.90 6.50
CA ARG A 430 7.66 -11.89 5.53
C ARG A 430 8.50 -13.17 5.64
N ASP A 431 8.88 -13.76 4.51
CA ASP A 431 9.60 -15.05 4.50
C ASP A 431 10.95 -14.98 5.24
N GLY A 432 11.57 -13.81 5.34
CA GLY A 432 12.77 -13.58 6.17
C GLY A 432 12.52 -13.57 7.68
N ALA A 433 11.29 -13.29 8.13
CA ALA A 433 10.91 -13.31 9.55
C ALA A 433 10.56 -14.71 10.04
N LYS A 434 10.11 -15.61 9.16
CA LYS A 434 9.84 -17.03 9.48
C LYS A 434 11.13 -17.77 9.89
N GLN A 435 12.27 -17.45 9.26
CA GLN A 435 13.57 -18.09 9.56
C GLN A 435 14.16 -17.70 10.93
N SER A 436 13.85 -16.52 11.46
CA SER A 436 14.37 -16.07 12.77
C SER A 436 13.70 -16.76 13.97
N GLU A 437 12.47 -17.25 13.83
CA GLU A 437 11.76 -17.96 14.90
C GLU A 437 12.19 -19.43 15.01
N GLU A 438 12.44 -20.12 13.90
CA GLU A 438 12.98 -21.50 13.93
C GLU A 438 14.42 -21.58 14.48
N ALA A 439 15.16 -20.47 14.47
CA ALA A 439 16.54 -20.40 14.93
C ALA A 439 16.71 -20.03 16.42
N THR A 440 15.61 -19.81 17.15
CA THR A 440 15.66 -19.51 18.60
C THR A 440 15.33 -20.79 19.38
N PRO A 441 16.30 -21.43 20.07
CA PRO A 441 16.08 -22.66 20.84
C PRO A 441 15.26 -22.45 22.11
#